data_AF-A0A0F5JQF4-F1
#
_entry.id   AF-A0A0F5JQF4-F1
#
_cell.length_a   1.000
_cell.length_b   1.000
_cell.length_c   1.000
_cell.angle_alpha   90.00
_cell.angle_beta   90.00
_cell.angle_gamma   90.00
#
_symmetry.space_group_name_H-M   'P 1'
#
loop_
_entity.id
_entity.type
_entity.pdbx_description
1 polymer ?
#
loop_
_entity_poly.entity_id
_entity_poly.type
_entity_poly.pdbx_seq_one_letter_code
_entity_poly.pdbx_strand_id
1 'polypeptide(L)'
;MAIITLEELIEEGKEIRNGISYINTSPNVIRLFSAYKLQSTTQYETWKNKTIRFLSFKFAGDRCINDFEKAAEAFIKSYNSPSSFDKLLGILESCLVIPELPKVKNENNKTDNSIHVNVNQSQNQSQEQSLAIDIFIEAIKDELTGKQQKEIKAIIENESDPVQAKNRLIDKIKSFGSDVASNVIANIITNPAIWGNF
;
A
#
# COMPACT_ATOMS: atom_id res chain seq x y z
N MET A 1 30.55 5.96 -18.61
CA MET A 1 29.18 5.44 -18.39
C MET A 1 28.32 6.65 -18.05
N ALA A 2 27.35 7.02 -18.89
CA ALA A 2 26.53 8.20 -18.62
C ALA A 2 25.68 7.95 -17.37
N ILE A 3 25.82 8.80 -16.36
CA ILE A 3 24.99 8.75 -15.16
C ILE A 3 23.73 9.52 -15.51
N ILE A 4 22.64 8.79 -15.71
CA ILE A 4 21.33 9.42 -15.92
C ILE A 4 20.92 10.20 -14.66
N THR A 5 20.31 11.37 -14.86
CA THR A 5 19.81 12.29 -13.84
C THR A 5 18.28 12.25 -13.75
N LEU A 6 17.72 12.81 -12.67
CA LEU A 6 16.26 12.87 -12.52
C LEU A 6 15.64 13.86 -13.51
N GLU A 7 16.35 14.94 -13.80
CA GLU A 7 15.98 15.97 -14.76
C GLU A 7 15.87 15.39 -16.18
N GLU A 8 16.84 14.57 -16.60
CA GLU A 8 16.77 13.87 -17.89
C GLU A 8 15.56 12.92 -17.98
N LEU A 9 15.21 12.24 -16.88
CA LEU A 9 14.01 11.40 -16.82
C LEU A 9 12.72 12.23 -16.89
N ILE A 10 12.70 13.40 -16.28
CA ILE A 10 11.55 14.32 -16.34
C ILE A 10 11.38 14.85 -17.77
N GLU A 11 12.45 15.27 -18.43
CA GLU A 11 12.39 15.80 -19.80
C GLU A 11 11.95 14.71 -20.79
N GLU A 12 12.52 13.50 -20.72
CA GLU A 12 12.06 12.38 -21.55
C GLU A 12 10.57 12.04 -21.29
N GLY A 13 10.14 12.13 -20.02
CA GLY A 13 8.74 11.95 -19.65
C GLY A 13 7.84 13.03 -20.27
N LYS A 14 8.26 14.30 -20.28
CA LYS A 14 7.54 15.41 -20.92
C LYS A 14 7.44 15.21 -22.43
N GLU A 15 8.49 14.73 -23.08
CA GLU A 15 8.46 14.38 -24.50
C GLU A 15 7.42 13.29 -24.79
N ILE A 16 7.42 12.20 -24.00
CA ILE A 16 6.42 11.13 -24.13
C ILE A 16 5.01 11.70 -23.94
N ARG A 17 4.80 12.50 -22.89
CA ARG A 17 3.53 13.15 -22.58
C ARG A 17 3.02 14.01 -23.75
N ASN A 18 3.89 14.80 -24.36
CA ASN A 18 3.53 15.63 -25.51
C ASN A 18 3.16 14.81 -26.75
N GLY A 19 3.68 13.58 -26.88
CA GLY A 19 3.31 12.63 -27.94
C GLY A 19 1.98 11.90 -27.72
N ILE A 20 1.35 12.02 -26.56
CA ILE A 20 0.05 11.40 -26.29
C ILE A 20 -1.04 12.12 -27.08
N SER A 21 -1.77 11.38 -27.92
CA SER A 21 -2.82 11.95 -28.77
C SER A 21 -4.15 11.22 -28.61
N TYR A 22 -5.24 11.99 -28.72
CA TYR A 22 -6.60 11.47 -28.65
C TYR A 22 -6.89 10.54 -29.82
N ILE A 23 -7.56 9.41 -29.54
CA ILE A 23 -8.05 8.49 -30.56
C ILE A 23 -9.45 8.93 -30.97
N ASN A 24 -9.59 9.46 -32.18
CA ASN A 24 -10.88 9.81 -32.75
C ASN A 24 -11.80 8.58 -32.86
N THR A 25 -13.06 8.75 -32.47
CA THR A 25 -14.10 7.74 -32.66
C THR A 25 -14.58 7.78 -34.10
N SER A 26 -14.70 6.61 -34.74
CA SER A 26 -15.30 6.51 -36.07
C SER A 26 -16.74 7.07 -36.06
N PRO A 27 -17.22 7.63 -37.18
CA PRO A 27 -18.62 7.99 -37.32
C PRO A 27 -19.52 6.80 -36.97
N ASN A 28 -20.61 7.05 -36.24
CA ASN A 28 -21.58 6.05 -35.78
C ASN A 28 -21.11 5.07 -34.68
N VAL A 29 -19.96 5.32 -34.04
CA VAL A 29 -19.52 4.56 -32.85
C VAL A 29 -19.72 5.42 -31.59
N ILE A 30 -20.51 4.92 -30.64
CA ILE A 30 -20.64 5.53 -29.31
C ILE A 30 -19.54 4.98 -28.41
N ARG A 31 -18.63 5.85 -27.95
CA ARG A 31 -17.61 5.52 -26.93
C ARG A 31 -17.90 6.28 -25.65
N LEU A 32 -18.08 5.55 -24.55
CA LEU A 32 -18.42 6.12 -23.23
C LEU A 32 -17.21 6.67 -22.46
N PHE A 33 -16.01 6.59 -23.04
CA PHE A 33 -14.76 7.04 -22.43
C PHE A 33 -13.84 7.69 -23.46
N SER A 34 -12.90 8.51 -22.99
CA SER A 34 -11.82 9.03 -23.83
C SER A 34 -10.66 8.04 -23.85
N ALA A 35 -10.09 7.80 -25.03
CA ALA A 35 -8.94 6.92 -25.19
C ALA A 35 -7.84 7.63 -25.99
N TYR A 36 -6.60 7.35 -25.64
CA TYR A 36 -5.43 8.00 -26.18
C TYR A 36 -4.40 6.97 -26.63
N LYS A 37 -3.59 7.34 -27.61
CA LYS A 37 -2.47 6.54 -28.10
C LYS A 37 -1.16 7.18 -27.71
N LEU A 38 -0.19 6.34 -27.36
CA LEU A 38 1.21 6.73 -27.25
C LEU A 38 1.81 6.80 -28.65
N GLN A 39 2.75 7.73 -28.85
CA GLN A 39 3.56 7.78 -30.07
C GLN A 39 4.44 6.53 -30.19
N SER A 40 4.98 6.04 -29.06
CA SER A 40 5.75 4.80 -28.99
C SER A 40 5.56 4.12 -27.63
N THR A 41 4.93 2.94 -27.64
CA THR A 41 4.79 2.10 -26.43
C THR A 41 6.16 1.67 -25.89
N THR A 42 7.10 1.34 -26.78
CA THR A 42 8.46 0.94 -26.40
C THR A 42 9.22 2.07 -25.70
N GLN A 43 9.07 3.31 -26.18
CA GLN A 43 9.70 4.47 -25.55
C GLN A 43 9.15 4.68 -24.13
N TYR A 44 7.82 4.64 -23.99
CA TYR A 44 7.17 4.73 -22.68
C TYR A 44 7.62 3.61 -21.73
N GLU A 45 7.59 2.35 -22.17
CA GLU A 45 7.98 1.22 -21.34
C GLU A 45 9.46 1.27 -20.93
N THR A 46 10.33 1.71 -21.84
CA THR A 46 11.76 1.90 -21.54
C THR A 46 11.95 3.00 -20.50
N TRP A 47 11.32 4.16 -20.70
CA TRP A 47 11.34 5.27 -19.74
C TRP A 47 10.80 4.84 -18.37
N LYS A 48 9.62 4.21 -18.31
CA LYS A 48 9.00 3.73 -17.08
C LYS A 48 9.94 2.84 -16.27
N ASN A 49 10.53 1.81 -16.89
CA ASN A 49 11.43 0.88 -16.20
C ASN A 49 12.74 1.55 -15.79
N LYS A 50 13.25 2.47 -16.61
CA LYS A 50 14.45 3.26 -16.28
C LYS A 50 14.20 4.16 -15.06
N THR A 51 13.04 4.82 -15.02
CA THR A 51 12.61 5.65 -13.89
C THR A 51 12.45 4.83 -12.62
N ILE A 52 11.77 3.68 -12.67
CA ILE A 52 11.63 2.79 -11.50
C ILE A 52 13.01 2.41 -10.95
N ARG A 53 13.94 1.98 -11.82
CA ARG A 53 15.32 1.64 -11.40
C ARG A 53 16.06 2.83 -10.78
N PHE A 54 15.90 4.03 -11.35
CA PHE A 54 16.52 5.25 -10.82
C PHE A 54 15.96 5.58 -9.43
N LEU A 55 14.63 5.57 -9.26
CA LEU A 55 13.98 5.83 -7.99
C LEU A 55 14.38 4.79 -6.94
N SER A 56 14.40 3.50 -7.27
CA SER A 56 14.86 2.45 -6.35
C SER A 56 16.30 2.63 -5.88
N PHE A 57 17.17 3.20 -6.72
CA PHE A 57 18.58 3.43 -6.38
C PHE A 57 18.79 4.73 -5.58
N LYS A 58 18.13 5.83 -5.96
CA LYS A 58 18.33 7.15 -5.36
C LYS A 58 17.42 7.46 -4.18
N PHE A 59 16.24 6.86 -4.15
CA PHE A 59 15.17 7.09 -3.19
C PHE A 59 14.77 5.80 -2.48
N ALA A 60 15.76 4.93 -2.19
CA ALA A 60 15.52 3.67 -1.51
C ALA A 60 14.82 3.90 -0.15
N GLY A 61 13.64 3.30 0.03
CA GLY A 61 12.82 3.47 1.23
C GLY A 61 11.82 4.63 1.17
N ASP A 62 11.80 5.44 0.10
CA ASP A 62 10.75 6.43 -0.12
C ASP A 62 9.46 5.80 -0.65
N ARG A 63 8.33 6.46 -0.37
CA ARG A 63 7.02 6.13 -0.94
C ARG A 63 6.93 6.43 -2.45
N CYS A 64 7.80 7.30 -2.98
CA CYS A 64 7.75 7.77 -4.37
C CYS A 64 7.83 6.63 -5.39
N ILE A 65 8.53 5.53 -5.08
CA ILE A 65 8.63 4.34 -5.93
C ILE A 65 7.22 3.72 -6.09
N ASN A 66 6.54 3.44 -4.97
CA ASN A 66 5.21 2.83 -4.96
C ASN A 66 4.16 3.78 -5.57
N ASP A 67 4.25 5.08 -5.29
CA ASP A 67 3.35 6.07 -5.89
C ASP A 67 3.54 6.12 -7.42
N PHE A 68 4.78 6.03 -7.92
CA PHE A 68 5.07 6.01 -9.35
C PHE A 68 4.53 4.75 -10.03
N GLU A 69 4.75 3.57 -9.44
CA GLU A 69 4.24 2.30 -9.96
C GLU A 69 2.71 2.29 -10.04
N LYS A 70 2.02 2.77 -8.99
CA LYS A 70 0.56 2.92 -8.97
C LYS A 70 0.07 3.93 -10.01
N ALA A 71 0.76 5.05 -10.16
CA ALA A 71 0.43 6.04 -11.19
C ALA A 71 0.60 5.46 -12.60
N ALA A 72 1.61 4.61 -12.82
CA ALA A 72 1.88 3.98 -14.11
C ALA A 72 0.79 2.95 -14.46
N GLU A 73 0.33 2.18 -13.46
CA GLU A 73 -0.79 1.27 -13.62
C GLU A 73 -2.10 2.04 -13.92
N ALA A 74 -2.37 3.11 -13.16
CA ALA A 74 -3.53 3.96 -13.36
C ALA A 74 -3.54 4.63 -14.74
N PHE A 75 -2.38 5.03 -15.26
CA PHE A 75 -2.24 5.60 -16.60
C PHE A 75 -2.76 4.64 -17.67
N ILE A 76 -2.34 3.37 -17.64
CA ILE A 76 -2.81 2.34 -18.58
C ILE A 76 -4.30 2.06 -18.41
N LYS A 77 -4.78 1.89 -17.16
CA LYS A 77 -6.21 1.69 -16.86
C LYS A 77 -7.09 2.85 -17.32
N SER A 78 -6.55 4.06 -17.36
CA SER A 78 -7.22 5.26 -17.85
C SER A 78 -7.10 5.49 -19.36
N TYR A 79 -6.84 4.43 -20.13
CA TYR A 79 -6.72 4.49 -21.59
C TYR A 79 -5.68 5.50 -22.07
N ASN A 80 -4.54 5.54 -21.37
CA ASN A 80 -3.42 6.43 -21.63
C ASN A 80 -3.77 7.93 -21.50
N SER A 81 -4.69 8.30 -20.59
CA SER A 81 -5.07 9.69 -20.39
C SER A 81 -3.86 10.60 -20.07
N PRO A 82 -3.70 11.75 -20.76
CA PRO A 82 -2.65 12.72 -20.46
C PRO A 82 -2.65 13.17 -18.99
N SER A 83 -3.83 13.35 -18.39
CA SER A 83 -3.96 13.76 -16.98
C SER A 83 -3.50 12.69 -15.98
N SER A 84 -3.60 11.42 -16.35
CA SER A 84 -3.04 10.33 -15.53
C SER A 84 -1.52 10.26 -15.70
N PHE A 85 -1.00 10.57 -16.89
CA PHE A 85 0.44 10.68 -17.12
C PHE A 85 1.05 11.84 -16.32
N ASP A 86 0.34 12.96 -16.19
CA ASP A 86 0.79 14.12 -15.40
C ASP A 86 1.08 13.76 -13.94
N LYS A 87 0.41 12.72 -13.40
CA LYS A 87 0.71 12.20 -12.05
C LYS A 87 2.09 11.56 -11.98
N LEU A 88 2.53 10.85 -13.02
CA LEU A 88 3.88 10.29 -13.10
C LEU A 88 4.92 11.41 -13.06
N LEU A 89 4.72 12.44 -13.87
CA LEU A 89 5.61 13.60 -13.90
C LEU A 89 5.62 14.35 -12.57
N GLY A 90 4.46 14.56 -11.95
CA GLY A 90 4.35 15.23 -10.66
C GLY A 90 5.10 14.52 -9.53
N ILE A 91 5.18 13.18 -9.56
CA ILE A 91 5.99 12.41 -8.60
C ILE A 91 7.49 12.62 -8.84
N LEU A 92 7.94 12.65 -10.10
CA LEU A 92 9.35 12.92 -10.40
C LEU A 92 9.73 14.36 -10.05
N GLU A 93 8.86 15.32 -10.35
CA GLU A 93 9.07 16.72 -9.99
C GLU A 93 9.11 16.91 -8.47
N SER A 94 8.30 16.18 -7.69
CA SER A 94 8.38 16.26 -6.23
C SER A 94 9.69 15.69 -5.68
N CYS A 95 10.17 14.57 -6.24
CA CYS A 95 11.49 14.01 -5.92
C CYS A 95 12.64 14.97 -6.29
N LEU A 96 12.47 15.78 -7.34
CA LEU A 96 13.47 16.78 -7.74
C LEU A 96 13.52 17.96 -6.75
N VAL A 97 12.35 18.45 -6.34
CA VAL A 97 12.23 19.61 -5.44
C VAL A 97 12.60 19.24 -3.99
N ILE A 98 12.25 18.02 -3.55
CA ILE A 98 12.50 17.51 -2.20
C ILE A 98 13.26 16.19 -2.33
N PRO A 99 14.59 16.24 -2.57
CA PRO A 99 15.38 15.03 -2.82
C PRO A 99 15.71 14.25 -1.55
N GLU A 100 15.53 14.85 -0.37
CA GLU A 100 15.80 14.22 0.91
C GLU A 100 14.61 13.38 1.39
N LEU A 101 14.87 12.10 1.66
CA LEU A 101 13.94 11.25 2.39
C LEU A 101 13.61 11.93 3.73
N PRO A 102 12.34 11.93 4.17
CA PRO A 102 12.02 12.29 5.55
C PRO A 102 12.89 11.43 6.46
N LYS A 103 13.86 12.06 7.15
CA LYS A 103 14.63 11.37 8.16
C LYS A 103 13.62 10.95 9.21
N VAL A 104 13.31 9.67 9.27
CA VAL A 104 12.67 9.10 10.45
C VAL A 104 13.66 9.35 11.57
N LYS A 105 13.47 10.45 12.29
CA LYS A 105 14.12 10.67 13.56
C LYS A 105 13.63 9.53 14.42
N ASN A 106 14.50 8.54 14.63
CA ASN A 106 14.41 7.67 15.79
C ASN A 106 14.67 8.53 17.04
N GLU A 107 13.82 9.52 17.29
CA GLU A 107 13.81 10.28 18.52
C GLU A 107 12.91 9.51 19.47
N ASN A 108 13.54 8.67 20.28
CA ASN A 108 13.05 8.33 21.61
C ASN A 108 12.88 9.65 22.39
N ASN A 109 11.84 10.44 22.16
CA ASN A 109 11.47 11.54 23.04
C ASN A 109 9.97 11.83 22.92
N LYS A 110 9.28 11.47 24.00
CA LYS A 110 7.94 11.95 24.35
C LYS A 110 7.90 13.47 24.29
N THR A 111 7.11 14.00 23.37
CA THR A 111 6.12 15.06 23.65
C THR A 111 5.16 15.12 22.48
N ASP A 112 4.01 14.51 22.69
CA ASP A 112 2.85 14.57 21.81
C ASP A 112 2.24 15.97 21.91
N ASN A 113 2.34 16.73 20.81
CA ASN A 113 1.65 18.00 20.60
C ASN A 113 1.28 18.15 19.11
N SER A 114 0.93 17.05 18.44
CA SER A 114 0.39 17.12 17.07
C SER A 114 -1.13 17.08 17.09
N ILE A 115 -1.73 18.16 16.59
CA ILE A 115 -3.14 18.23 16.23
C ILE A 115 -3.45 17.05 15.30
N HIS A 116 -4.26 16.11 15.78
CA HIS A 116 -4.80 15.01 14.99
C HIS A 116 -5.77 15.58 13.95
N VAL A 117 -5.33 15.70 12.69
CA VAL A 117 -6.25 15.81 11.56
C VAL A 117 -6.67 14.40 11.19
N ASN A 118 -7.81 13.98 11.73
CA ASN A 118 -8.46 12.71 11.38
C ASN A 118 -9.12 12.85 10.00
N VAL A 119 -8.49 12.30 8.96
CA VAL A 119 -9.15 12.07 7.67
C VAL A 119 -9.90 10.75 7.77
N ASN A 120 -11.21 10.82 8.00
CA ASN A 120 -12.09 9.65 7.96
C ASN A 120 -12.15 9.07 6.52
N GLN A 121 -11.30 8.09 6.21
CA GLN A 121 -11.61 7.02 5.25
C GLN A 121 -12.00 5.76 6.04
N SER A 122 -13.08 5.85 6.81
CA SER A 122 -13.48 4.87 7.83
C SER A 122 -14.42 3.76 7.34
N GLN A 123 -14.47 3.44 6.04
CA GLN A 123 -15.44 2.45 5.53
C GLN A 123 -14.86 1.11 5.08
N ASN A 124 -13.61 1.05 4.58
CA ASN A 124 -13.04 -0.23 4.12
C ASN A 124 -12.04 -0.86 5.10
N GLN A 125 -11.29 -0.06 5.87
CA GLN A 125 -10.26 -0.59 6.76
C GLN A 125 -10.82 -1.23 8.04
N SER A 126 -11.97 -0.76 8.52
CA SER A 126 -12.64 -1.31 9.70
C SER A 126 -13.28 -2.67 9.43
N GLN A 127 -13.80 -2.90 8.21
CA GLN A 127 -14.44 -4.17 7.84
C GLN A 127 -13.43 -5.31 7.62
N GLU A 128 -12.30 -5.03 6.98
CA GLU A 128 -11.23 -6.03 6.79
C GLU A 128 -10.59 -6.42 8.13
N GLN A 129 -10.38 -5.46 9.03
CA GLN A 129 -9.84 -5.72 10.37
C GLN A 129 -10.83 -6.50 11.24
N SER A 130 -12.13 -6.19 11.21
CA SER A 130 -13.13 -6.97 11.94
C SER A 130 -13.20 -8.40 11.43
N LEU A 131 -13.14 -8.60 10.10
CA LEU A 131 -13.16 -9.93 9.50
C LEU A 131 -11.93 -10.77 9.89
N ALA A 132 -10.73 -10.16 9.90
CA ALA A 132 -9.51 -10.85 10.31
C ALA A 132 -9.54 -11.27 11.80
N ILE A 133 -10.09 -10.43 12.67
CA ILE A 133 -10.26 -10.73 14.10
C ILE A 133 -11.26 -11.87 14.29
N ASP A 134 -12.39 -11.84 13.60
CA ASP A 134 -13.42 -12.89 13.71
C ASP A 134 -12.89 -14.25 13.24
N ILE A 135 -12.14 -14.28 12.13
CA ILE A 135 -11.49 -15.51 11.63
C ILE A 135 -10.46 -16.02 12.65
N PHE A 136 -9.67 -15.14 13.24
CA PHE A 136 -8.69 -15.51 14.26
C PHE A 136 -9.37 -16.10 15.50
N ILE A 137 -10.44 -15.46 16.00
CA ILE A 137 -11.18 -15.95 17.16
C ILE A 137 -11.81 -17.31 16.88
N GLU A 138 -12.43 -17.51 15.72
CA GLU A 138 -13.03 -18.80 15.38
C GLU A 138 -11.96 -19.90 15.25
N ALA A 139 -10.77 -19.57 14.72
CA ALA A 139 -9.67 -20.53 14.59
C ALA A 139 -9.12 -21.05 15.93
N ILE A 140 -9.28 -20.29 17.02
CA ILE A 140 -8.71 -20.64 18.33
C ILE A 140 -9.77 -21.03 19.37
N LYS A 141 -11.05 -20.82 19.06
CA LYS A 141 -12.17 -20.94 20.00
C LYS A 141 -12.28 -22.32 20.64
N ASP A 142 -12.11 -23.38 19.86
CA ASP A 142 -12.27 -24.76 20.34
C ASP A 142 -11.13 -25.21 21.28
N GLU A 143 -9.98 -24.53 21.23
CA GLU A 143 -8.84 -24.76 22.12
C GLU A 143 -8.94 -23.97 23.43
N LEU A 144 -9.91 -23.07 23.52
CA LEU A 144 -10.10 -22.21 24.68
C LEU A 144 -11.36 -22.61 25.43
N THR A 145 -11.25 -22.70 26.74
CA THR A 145 -12.43 -22.77 27.61
C THR A 145 -13.26 -21.49 27.48
N GLY A 146 -14.56 -21.56 27.78
CA GLY A 146 -15.44 -20.39 27.75
C GLY A 146 -14.99 -19.23 28.65
N LYS A 147 -14.19 -19.49 29.69
CA LYS A 147 -13.56 -18.44 30.52
C LYS A 147 -12.40 -17.76 29.77
N GLN A 148 -11.52 -18.54 29.15
CA GLN A 148 -10.39 -18.02 28.38
C GLN A 148 -10.84 -17.22 27.16
N GLN A 149 -11.91 -17.65 26.49
CA GLN A 149 -12.52 -16.90 25.38
C GLN A 149 -12.97 -15.49 25.82
N LYS A 150 -13.60 -15.38 27.00
CA LYS A 150 -14.00 -14.07 27.55
C LYS A 150 -12.80 -13.18 27.85
N GLU A 151 -11.71 -13.76 28.37
CA GLU A 151 -10.49 -13.02 28.66
C GLU A 151 -9.81 -12.51 27.39
N ILE A 152 -9.80 -13.30 26.31
CA ILE A 152 -9.30 -12.88 24.98
C ILE A 152 -10.18 -11.78 24.39
N LYS A 153 -11.50 -11.95 24.42
CA LYS A 153 -12.46 -10.95 23.92
C LYS A 153 -12.32 -9.62 24.65
N ALA A 154 -12.14 -9.65 25.97
CA ALA A 154 -11.92 -8.44 26.77
C ALA A 154 -10.65 -7.68 26.36
N ILE A 155 -9.59 -8.37 25.92
CA ILE A 155 -8.38 -7.69 25.44
C ILE A 155 -8.66 -6.96 24.12
N ILE A 156 -9.40 -7.60 23.21
CA ILE A 156 -9.77 -7.02 21.91
C ILE A 156 -10.69 -5.81 22.07
N GLU A 157 -11.62 -5.86 23.03
CA GLU A 157 -12.60 -4.78 23.25
C GLU A 157 -12.03 -3.59 24.04
N ASN A 158 -11.05 -3.82 24.94
CA ASN A 158 -10.56 -2.79 25.86
C ASN A 158 -9.19 -2.19 25.49
N GLU A 159 -8.46 -2.76 24.53
CA GLU A 159 -7.16 -2.25 24.10
C GLU A 159 -7.27 -1.62 22.71
N SER A 160 -7.27 -0.29 22.66
CA SER A 160 -7.41 0.47 21.41
C SER A 160 -6.12 0.58 20.60
N ASP A 161 -4.95 0.34 21.20
CA ASP A 161 -3.68 0.28 20.48
C ASP A 161 -3.44 -1.13 19.91
N PRO A 162 -3.41 -1.31 18.57
CA PRO A 162 -3.21 -2.62 17.95
C PRO A 162 -1.92 -3.32 18.35
N VAL A 163 -0.84 -2.57 18.61
CA VAL A 163 0.46 -3.15 18.99
C VAL A 163 0.40 -3.70 20.40
N GLN A 164 -0.22 -2.97 21.33
CA GLN A 164 -0.44 -3.43 22.70
C GLN A 164 -1.45 -4.57 22.76
N ALA A 165 -2.53 -4.51 21.97
CA ALA A 165 -3.52 -5.58 21.89
C ALA A 165 -2.87 -6.89 21.46
N LYS A 166 -2.03 -6.85 20.41
CA LYS A 166 -1.27 -8.01 19.94
C LYS A 166 -0.37 -8.59 21.03
N ASN A 167 0.42 -7.76 21.71
CA ASN A 167 1.34 -8.23 22.75
C ASN A 167 0.58 -8.86 23.92
N ARG A 168 -0.51 -8.21 24.38
CA ARG A 168 -1.36 -8.72 25.45
C ARG A 168 -2.04 -10.03 25.07
N LEU A 169 -2.52 -10.18 23.84
CA LEU A 169 -3.08 -11.44 23.35
C LEU A 169 -2.05 -12.56 23.37
N ILE A 170 -0.82 -12.32 22.88
CA ILE A 170 0.26 -13.31 22.89
C ILE A 170 0.60 -13.73 24.32
N ASP A 171 0.78 -12.77 25.22
CA ASP A 171 1.11 -13.06 26.62
C ASP A 171 -0.03 -13.79 27.31
N LYS A 172 -1.28 -13.44 26.97
CA LYS A 172 -2.46 -14.09 27.54
C LYS A 172 -2.60 -15.54 27.08
N ILE A 173 -2.43 -15.80 25.79
CA ILE A 173 -2.44 -17.17 25.23
C ILE A 173 -1.34 -18.02 25.86
N LYS A 174 -0.11 -17.47 26.00
CA LYS A 174 0.98 -18.16 26.70
C LYS A 174 0.64 -18.46 28.16
N SER A 175 -0.06 -17.56 28.85
CA SER A 175 -0.45 -17.74 30.25
C SER A 175 -1.43 -18.89 30.48
N PHE A 176 -2.11 -19.36 29.44
CA PHE A 176 -3.05 -20.48 29.51
C PHE A 176 -2.37 -21.86 29.55
N GLY A 177 -1.06 -21.92 29.29
CA GLY A 177 -0.26 -23.14 29.32
C GLY A 177 0.30 -23.51 27.95
N SER A 178 1.39 -24.28 27.95
CA SER A 178 2.09 -24.72 26.74
C SER A 178 1.20 -25.50 25.78
N ASP A 179 0.33 -26.35 26.31
CA ASP A 179 -0.50 -27.25 25.51
C ASP A 179 -1.58 -26.46 24.77
N VAL A 180 -2.25 -25.54 25.47
CA VAL A 180 -3.21 -24.61 24.88
C VAL A 180 -2.55 -23.73 23.82
N ALA A 181 -1.38 -23.15 24.13
CA ALA A 181 -0.66 -22.32 23.15
C ALA A 181 -0.23 -23.12 21.91
N SER A 182 0.18 -24.37 22.06
CA SER A 182 0.60 -25.24 20.96
C SER A 182 -0.57 -25.62 20.06
N ASN A 183 -1.73 -25.97 20.65
CA ASN A 183 -2.93 -26.29 19.88
C ASN A 183 -3.49 -25.07 19.15
N VAL A 184 -3.47 -23.90 19.78
CA VAL A 184 -3.83 -22.63 19.14
C VAL A 184 -2.97 -22.38 17.90
N ILE A 185 -1.65 -22.54 18.01
CA ILE A 185 -0.74 -22.40 16.86
C ILE A 185 -1.04 -23.45 15.79
N ALA A 186 -1.29 -24.69 16.19
CA ALA A 186 -1.63 -25.76 15.25
C ALA A 186 -2.88 -25.43 14.44
N ASN A 187 -3.97 -24.99 15.09
CA ASN A 187 -5.21 -24.65 14.39
C ASN A 187 -5.09 -23.40 13.51
N ILE A 188 -4.25 -22.43 13.87
CA ILE A 188 -3.94 -21.29 13.00
C ILE A 188 -3.22 -21.78 11.73
N ILE A 189 -2.23 -22.67 11.88
CA ILE A 189 -1.44 -23.19 10.76
C ILE A 189 -2.24 -24.15 9.88
N THR A 190 -3.23 -24.86 10.42
CA THR A 190 -4.04 -25.80 9.62
C THR A 190 -5.30 -25.17 9.03
N ASN A 191 -5.72 -23.97 9.47
CA ASN A 191 -6.92 -23.32 8.96
C ASN A 191 -6.69 -22.68 7.58
N PRO A 192 -7.30 -23.21 6.49
CA PRO A 192 -7.08 -22.70 5.13
C PRO A 192 -7.61 -21.27 4.92
N ALA A 193 -8.57 -20.80 5.73
CA ALA A 193 -9.09 -19.44 5.63
C ALA A 193 -8.06 -18.39 6.05
N ILE A 194 -7.06 -18.77 6.87
CA ILE A 194 -5.94 -17.91 7.23
C ILE A 194 -4.90 -17.87 6.09
N TRP A 195 -4.69 -18.98 5.40
CA TRP A 195 -3.75 -19.08 4.27
C TRP A 195 -4.30 -18.57 2.94
N GLY A 196 -5.62 -18.61 2.73
CA GLY A 196 -6.25 -18.14 1.49
C GLY A 196 -6.16 -16.62 1.26
N ASN A 197 -5.70 -15.87 2.26
CA ASN A 197 -5.48 -14.42 2.22
C ASN A 197 -4.00 -14.01 2.10
N PHE A 198 -3.07 -14.98 1.92
CA PHE A 198 -1.66 -14.73 1.59
C PHE A 198 -1.40 -14.79 0.07
#